data_AF-A0A0A0CVF7-F1
#
_entry.id   AF-A0A0A0CVF7-F1
#
_cell.length_a   1.000
_cell.length_b   1.000
_cell.length_c   1.000
_cell.angle_alpha   90.00
_cell.angle_beta   90.00
_cell.angle_gamma   90.00
#
_symmetry.space_group_name_H-M   'P 1'
#
loop_
_entity.id
_entity.type
_entity.pdbx_description
1 polymer ?
#
loop_
_entity_poly.entity_id
_entity_poly.type
_entity_poly.pdbx_seq_one_letter_code
_entity_poly.pdbx_strand_id
1 'polypeptide(L)'
;MADAAGPRPGGAIDRFAARLMGLSRWRRFGAAMAFGALASLSVPPLYAAPLLWIAFPALYWLLSGAGGGRAAFFTGWAFGFGFFVPGLYWVSWALTVDLPRFFWLIPFALAGLPALLGIFTGLAGLGFHWLRRAGWGGPLALAAAWALAEWLRGHVLTGFPWNLVGYTWVGWLPVLQGVSVIGIYGLSLLTVAAATL
;
A
#
# COMPACT_ATOMS: atom_id res chain seq x y z
N MET A 1 29.54 13.75 36.80
CA MET A 1 29.16 12.36 36.51
C MET A 1 27.68 12.39 36.13
N ALA A 2 27.40 12.80 34.88
CA ALA A 2 26.07 13.15 34.40
C ALA A 2 25.61 12.16 33.32
N ASP A 3 24.31 11.88 33.35
CA ASP A 3 23.51 10.93 32.59
C ASP A 3 23.95 10.62 31.16
N ALA A 4 24.25 9.34 30.91
CA ALA A 4 24.19 8.72 29.60
C ALA A 4 22.88 7.90 29.50
N ALA A 5 21.74 8.59 29.39
CA ALA A 5 20.49 7.95 29.00
C ALA A 5 20.50 7.72 27.48
N GLY A 6 21.12 6.62 27.06
CA GLY A 6 20.89 6.09 25.71
C GLY A 6 19.39 5.83 25.49
N PRO A 7 18.88 5.94 24.24
CA PRO A 7 17.47 5.72 23.95
C PRO A 7 17.05 4.32 24.44
N ARG A 8 16.08 4.27 25.37
CA ARG A 8 15.60 3.01 25.93
C ARG A 8 14.82 2.24 24.86
N PRO A 9 15.23 1.02 24.46
CA PRO A 9 14.40 0.18 23.62
C PRO A 9 13.15 -0.19 24.43
N GLY A 10 11.97 0.30 24.05
CA GLY A 10 10.77 0.06 24.85
C GLY A 10 9.60 1.05 24.69
N GLY A 11 9.56 1.85 23.64
CA GLY A 11 8.39 2.70 23.34
C GLY A 11 7.14 1.87 23.01
N ALA A 12 5.95 2.48 23.12
CA ALA A 12 4.71 1.85 22.67
C ALA A 12 4.75 1.51 21.17
N ILE A 13 5.40 2.37 20.37
CA ILE A 13 5.63 2.19 18.94
C ILE A 13 6.55 1.00 18.69
N ASP A 14 7.69 0.88 19.39
CA ASP A 14 8.62 -0.25 19.24
C ASP A 14 7.94 -1.58 19.52
N ARG A 15 7.13 -1.65 20.58
CA ARG A 15 6.35 -2.86 20.92
C ARG A 15 5.33 -3.18 19.83
N PHE A 16 4.68 -2.16 19.27
CA PHE A 16 3.71 -2.35 18.21
C PHE A 16 4.38 -2.84 16.91
N ALA A 17 5.49 -2.22 16.52
CA ALA A 17 6.31 -2.64 15.40
C ALA A 17 6.79 -4.09 15.57
N ALA A 18 7.33 -4.45 16.73
CA ALA A 18 7.76 -5.81 17.05
C ALA A 18 6.62 -6.83 16.96
N ARG A 19 5.42 -6.47 17.43
CA ARG A 19 4.22 -7.31 17.29
C ARG A 19 3.87 -7.55 15.84
N LEU A 20 3.83 -6.50 15.01
CA LEU A 20 3.51 -6.61 13.58
C LEU A 20 4.56 -7.43 12.83
N MET A 21 5.85 -7.20 13.10
CA MET A 21 6.95 -8.00 12.53
C MET A 21 6.81 -9.49 12.90
N GLY A 22 6.44 -9.78 14.15
CA GLY A 22 6.28 -11.14 14.66
C GLY A 22 4.99 -11.87 14.25
N LEU A 23 4.06 -11.23 13.53
CA LEU A 23 2.81 -11.88 13.14
C LEU A 23 3.06 -13.04 12.17
N SER A 24 2.47 -14.20 12.46
CA SER A 24 2.57 -15.40 11.61
C SER A 24 1.51 -15.41 10.51
N ARG A 25 1.91 -15.94 9.34
CA ARG A 25 1.09 -16.26 8.14
C ARG A 25 -0.27 -15.54 8.06
N TRP A 26 -1.34 -16.18 8.52
CA TRP A 26 -2.71 -15.69 8.38
C TRP A 26 -2.99 -14.40 9.15
N ARG A 27 -2.38 -14.22 10.34
CA ARG A 27 -2.51 -12.98 11.12
C ARG A 27 -1.84 -11.81 10.41
N ARG A 28 -0.67 -12.04 9.81
CA ARG A 28 0.01 -11.05 8.97
C ARG A 28 -0.84 -10.70 7.75
N PHE A 29 -1.42 -11.72 7.11
CA PHE A 29 -2.28 -11.56 5.95
C PHE A 29 -3.51 -10.70 6.26
N GLY A 30 -4.24 -11.01 7.33
CA GLY A 30 -5.39 -10.23 7.78
C GLY A 30 -5.01 -8.80 8.21
N ALA A 31 -3.89 -8.64 8.93
CA ALA A 31 -3.38 -7.31 9.29
C ALA A 31 -3.03 -6.47 8.06
N ALA A 32 -2.35 -7.06 7.08
CA ALA A 32 -2.02 -6.39 5.83
C ALA A 32 -3.29 -5.93 5.09
N MET A 33 -4.31 -6.78 4.97
CA MET A 33 -5.60 -6.39 4.37
C MET A 33 -6.26 -5.25 5.14
N ALA A 34 -6.27 -5.29 6.48
CA ALA A 34 -6.87 -4.26 7.31
C ALA A 34 -6.18 -2.90 7.14
N PHE A 35 -4.84 -2.87 7.13
CA PHE A 35 -4.10 -1.64 6.86
C PHE A 35 -4.22 -1.17 5.41
N GLY A 36 -4.38 -2.09 4.46
CA GLY A 36 -4.73 -1.76 3.07
C GLY A 36 -6.08 -1.05 2.97
N ALA A 37 -7.10 -1.58 3.64
CA ALA A 37 -8.42 -0.97 3.71
C ALA A 37 -8.39 0.38 4.43
N LEU A 38 -7.53 0.54 5.45
CA LEU A 38 -7.31 1.83 6.09
C LEU A 38 -6.67 2.83 5.11
N ALA A 39 -5.68 2.41 4.32
CA ALA A 39 -5.05 3.24 3.30
C ALA A 39 -6.04 3.64 2.20
N SER A 40 -7.04 2.84 1.86
CA SER A 40 -8.01 3.21 0.81
C SER A 40 -8.84 4.44 1.19
N LEU A 41 -8.94 4.75 2.47
CA LEU A 41 -9.62 5.96 2.95
C LEU A 41 -8.82 7.24 2.66
N SER A 42 -7.54 7.12 2.26
CA SER A 42 -6.73 8.27 1.86
C SER A 42 -7.05 8.76 0.44
N VAL A 43 -7.72 7.95 -0.37
CA VAL A 43 -8.12 8.30 -1.75
C VAL A 43 -9.63 8.63 -1.76
N PRO A 44 -10.25 8.99 -2.91
CA PRO A 44 -11.67 9.35 -2.93
C PRO A 44 -12.54 8.24 -2.32
N PRO A 45 -13.62 8.60 -1.60
CA PRO A 45 -14.16 9.97 -1.43
C PRO A 45 -13.62 10.74 -0.22
N LEU A 46 -12.87 10.10 0.68
CA LEU A 46 -12.56 10.67 2.00
C LEU A 46 -11.30 11.53 2.04
N TYR A 47 -10.29 11.22 1.22
CA TYR A 47 -9.01 11.96 1.18
C TYR A 47 -8.32 12.08 2.56
N ALA A 48 -8.48 11.08 3.44
CA ALA A 48 -7.93 11.08 4.79
C ALA A 48 -6.43 10.77 4.81
N ALA A 49 -5.62 11.70 4.28
CA ALA A 49 -4.17 11.57 4.14
C ALA A 49 -3.44 11.08 5.42
N PRO A 50 -3.78 11.55 6.65
CA PRO A 50 -3.11 11.10 7.88
C PRO A 50 -3.11 9.59 8.09
N LEU A 51 -4.07 8.86 7.52
CA LEU A 51 -4.13 7.40 7.63
C LEU A 51 -2.97 6.69 6.92
N LEU A 52 -2.32 7.34 5.96
CA LEU A 52 -1.12 6.81 5.31
C LEU A 52 0.06 6.68 6.27
N TRP A 53 0.20 7.61 7.24
CA TRP A 53 1.20 7.55 8.32
C TRP A 53 0.92 6.45 9.35
N ILE A 54 -0.18 5.73 9.21
CA ILE A 54 -0.48 4.52 9.98
C ILE A 54 -0.29 3.29 9.09
N ALA A 55 -0.88 3.31 7.89
CA ALA A 55 -0.92 2.15 7.01
C ALA A 55 0.44 1.79 6.39
N PHE A 56 1.22 2.77 5.94
CA PHE A 56 2.52 2.50 5.31
C PHE A 56 3.61 2.07 6.31
N PRO A 57 3.73 2.66 7.52
CA PRO A 57 4.60 2.10 8.55
C PRO A 57 4.20 0.68 8.96
N ALA A 58 2.90 0.40 9.06
CA ALA A 58 2.42 -0.95 9.35
C ALA A 58 2.80 -1.93 8.22
N LEU A 59 2.62 -1.57 6.95
CA LEU A 59 3.08 -2.37 5.82
C LEU A 59 4.58 -2.59 5.86
N TYR A 60 5.36 -1.54 6.12
CA TYR A 60 6.82 -1.62 6.26
C TYR A 60 7.24 -2.63 7.34
N TRP A 61 6.62 -2.61 8.52
CA TRP A 61 6.92 -3.57 9.59
C TRP A 61 6.47 -4.99 9.22
N LEU A 62 5.29 -5.17 8.62
CA LEU A 62 4.83 -6.49 8.17
C LEU A 62 5.77 -7.10 7.11
N LEU A 63 6.28 -6.28 6.19
CA LEU A 63 7.27 -6.69 5.18
C LEU A 63 8.66 -6.93 5.79
N SER A 64 9.06 -6.13 6.78
CA SER A 64 10.34 -6.31 7.48
C SER A 64 10.38 -7.61 8.28
N GLY A 65 9.23 -8.04 8.83
CA GLY A 65 9.07 -9.37 9.45
C GLY A 65 8.89 -10.52 8.44
N ALA A 66 8.86 -10.26 7.14
CA ALA A 66 8.64 -11.29 6.12
C ALA A 66 9.84 -12.24 6.02
N GLY A 67 9.63 -13.53 6.31
CA GLY A 67 10.68 -14.57 6.30
C GLY A 67 11.22 -14.94 4.92
N GLY A 68 10.97 -14.15 3.88
CA GLY A 68 11.47 -14.38 2.52
C GLY A 68 10.64 -13.66 1.45
N GLY A 69 11.14 -13.67 0.20
CA GLY A 69 10.49 -12.99 -0.93
C GLY A 69 9.04 -13.42 -1.19
N ARG A 70 8.74 -14.72 -1.06
CA ARG A 70 7.36 -15.22 -1.19
C ARG A 70 6.43 -14.64 -0.12
N ALA A 71 6.90 -14.58 1.14
CA ALA A 71 6.11 -13.99 2.23
C ALA A 71 5.93 -12.48 2.02
N ALA A 72 6.95 -11.79 1.52
CA ALA A 72 6.87 -10.37 1.21
C ALA A 72 5.88 -10.08 0.07
N PHE A 73 5.90 -10.89 -1.00
CA PHE A 73 4.94 -10.81 -2.10
C PHE A 73 3.50 -10.97 -1.60
N PHE A 74 3.19 -12.04 -0.86
CA PHE A 74 1.81 -12.25 -0.39
C PHE A 74 1.38 -11.22 0.66
N THR A 75 2.31 -10.63 1.42
CA THR A 75 2.00 -9.53 2.36
C THR A 75 1.65 -8.25 1.60
N GLY A 76 2.44 -7.88 0.58
CA GLY A 76 2.12 -6.75 -0.29
C GLY A 76 0.84 -6.96 -1.10
N TRP A 77 0.59 -8.19 -1.56
CA TRP A 77 -0.65 -8.57 -2.24
C TRP A 77 -1.86 -8.43 -1.34
N ALA A 78 -1.77 -8.93 -0.10
CA ALA A 78 -2.83 -8.81 0.91
C ALA A 78 -3.19 -7.35 1.20
N PHE A 79 -2.16 -6.51 1.35
CA PHE A 79 -2.34 -5.07 1.55
C PHE A 79 -3.03 -4.42 0.35
N GLY A 80 -2.57 -4.69 -0.88
CA GLY A 80 -3.23 -4.17 -2.07
C GLY A 80 -4.65 -4.67 -2.25
N PHE A 81 -4.91 -5.94 -1.96
CA PHE A 81 -6.28 -6.48 -2.00
C PHE A 81 -7.19 -5.73 -1.02
N GLY A 82 -6.75 -5.54 0.22
CA GLY A 82 -7.46 -4.73 1.21
C GLY A 82 -7.66 -3.27 0.79
N PHE A 83 -6.72 -2.69 0.03
CA PHE A 83 -6.82 -1.34 -0.50
C PHE A 83 -7.79 -1.23 -1.69
N PHE A 84 -7.76 -2.19 -2.62
CA PHE A 84 -8.52 -2.14 -3.85
C PHE A 84 -9.97 -2.58 -3.71
N VAL A 85 -10.30 -3.53 -2.83
CA VAL A 85 -11.70 -3.96 -2.62
C VAL A 85 -12.62 -2.79 -2.25
N PRO A 86 -12.38 -2.03 -1.16
CA PRO A 86 -13.17 -0.85 -0.84
C PRO A 86 -12.93 0.33 -1.80
N GLY A 87 -11.82 0.34 -2.54
CA GLY A 87 -11.51 1.40 -3.51
C GLY A 87 -12.16 1.23 -4.89
N LEU A 88 -12.58 0.01 -5.25
CA LEU A 88 -13.08 -0.36 -6.58
C LEU A 88 -14.46 -1.04 -6.55
N TYR A 89 -15.12 -1.11 -5.38
CA TYR A 89 -16.45 -1.72 -5.25
C TYR A 89 -17.46 -1.17 -6.27
N TRP A 90 -17.37 0.13 -6.58
CA TRP A 90 -18.24 0.84 -7.52
C TRP A 90 -18.18 0.29 -8.95
N VAL A 91 -17.11 -0.42 -9.33
CA VAL A 91 -17.00 -1.08 -10.65
C VAL A 91 -18.12 -2.11 -10.83
N SER A 92 -18.57 -2.74 -9.73
CA SER A 92 -19.70 -3.69 -9.79
C SER A 92 -21.02 -3.03 -10.19
N TRP A 93 -21.21 -1.73 -9.95
CA TRP A 93 -22.42 -1.01 -10.31
C TRP A 93 -22.62 -0.88 -11.82
N ALA A 94 -21.54 -0.92 -12.62
CA ALA A 94 -21.66 -0.98 -14.08
C ALA A 94 -22.37 -2.25 -14.55
N LEU A 95 -22.26 -3.36 -13.80
CA LEU A 95 -22.87 -4.64 -14.14
C LEU A 95 -24.35 -4.71 -13.76
N THR A 96 -24.83 -3.80 -12.91
CA THR A 96 -26.24 -3.79 -12.47
C THR A 96 -27.17 -3.14 -13.49
N VAL A 97 -26.63 -2.52 -14.55
CA VAL A 97 -27.42 -1.92 -15.65
C VAL A 97 -28.20 -3.00 -16.41
N ASP A 98 -27.60 -4.17 -16.66
CA ASP A 98 -28.24 -5.37 -17.22
C ASP A 98 -27.97 -6.56 -16.28
N LEU A 99 -28.54 -6.47 -15.08
CA LEU A 99 -28.31 -7.41 -14.00
C LEU A 99 -28.64 -8.87 -14.37
N PRO A 100 -29.76 -9.20 -15.03
CA PRO A 100 -30.08 -10.58 -15.40
C PRO A 100 -28.99 -11.24 -16.24
N ARG A 101 -28.29 -10.46 -17.07
CA ARG A 101 -27.20 -10.95 -17.91
C ARG A 101 -25.86 -11.04 -17.17
N PHE A 102 -25.56 -10.09 -16.28
CA PHE A 102 -24.21 -9.90 -15.74
C PHE A 102 -24.05 -10.16 -14.24
N PHE A 103 -25.09 -10.56 -13.50
CA PHE A 103 -25.00 -10.74 -12.05
C PHE A 103 -23.85 -11.66 -11.61
N TRP A 104 -23.55 -12.70 -12.38
CA TRP A 104 -22.49 -13.67 -12.08
C TRP A 104 -21.06 -13.08 -12.18
N LEU A 105 -20.89 -11.94 -12.86
CA LEU A 105 -19.62 -11.21 -12.95
C LEU A 105 -19.33 -10.33 -11.72
N ILE A 106 -20.35 -10.02 -10.91
CA ILE A 106 -20.21 -9.18 -9.72
C ILE A 106 -19.10 -9.64 -8.75
N PRO A 107 -19.00 -10.92 -8.35
CA PRO A 107 -17.90 -11.36 -7.48
C PRO A 107 -16.52 -11.18 -8.12
N PHE A 108 -16.40 -11.31 -9.45
CA PHE A 108 -15.15 -11.06 -10.17
C PHE A 108 -14.82 -9.57 -10.24
N ALA A 109 -15.81 -8.69 -10.36
CA ALA A 109 -15.60 -7.25 -10.27
C ALA A 109 -15.19 -6.81 -8.84
N LEU A 110 -15.87 -7.35 -7.82
CA LEU A 110 -15.65 -6.97 -6.42
C LEU A 110 -14.36 -7.53 -5.82
N ALA A 111 -13.94 -8.73 -6.19
CA ALA A 111 -12.77 -9.40 -5.60
C ALA A 111 -11.75 -9.83 -6.65
N GLY A 112 -12.19 -10.30 -7.83
CA GLY A 112 -11.28 -10.75 -8.89
C GLY A 112 -10.39 -9.63 -9.43
N LEU A 113 -10.97 -8.45 -9.72
CA LEU A 113 -10.21 -7.28 -10.18
C LEU A 113 -9.25 -6.78 -9.09
N PRO A 114 -9.67 -6.55 -7.82
CA PRO A 114 -8.73 -6.26 -6.73
C PRO A 114 -7.64 -7.31 -6.53
N ALA A 115 -7.94 -8.60 -6.68
CA ALA A 115 -6.96 -9.69 -6.61
C ALA A 115 -5.92 -9.60 -7.72
N LEU A 116 -6.35 -9.30 -8.95
CA LEU A 116 -5.45 -9.10 -10.08
C LEU A 116 -4.56 -7.87 -9.87
N LEU A 117 -5.14 -6.74 -9.48
CA LEU A 117 -4.40 -5.51 -9.24
C LEU A 117 -3.47 -5.60 -8.03
N GLY A 118 -3.84 -6.39 -7.02
CA GLY A 118 -3.00 -6.72 -5.87
C GLY A 118 -1.69 -7.40 -6.26
N ILE A 119 -1.58 -8.00 -7.46
CA ILE A 119 -0.31 -8.56 -7.95
C ILE A 119 0.76 -7.46 -8.00
N PHE A 120 0.42 -6.25 -8.44
CA PHE A 120 1.36 -5.14 -8.51
C PHE A 120 1.87 -4.72 -7.12
N THR A 121 1.00 -4.63 -6.12
CA THR A 121 1.43 -4.34 -4.74
C THR A 121 2.17 -5.53 -4.11
N GLY A 122 1.88 -6.75 -4.53
CA GLY A 122 2.69 -7.92 -4.22
C GLY A 122 4.10 -7.81 -4.81
N LEU A 123 4.23 -7.36 -6.06
CA LEU A 123 5.51 -7.04 -6.68
C LEU A 123 6.23 -5.90 -5.95
N ALA A 124 5.51 -4.90 -5.41
CA ALA A 124 6.10 -3.90 -4.53
C ALA A 124 6.69 -4.53 -3.26
N GLY A 125 5.96 -5.45 -2.62
CA GLY A 125 6.46 -6.20 -1.46
C GLY A 125 7.70 -7.04 -1.79
N LEU A 126 7.71 -7.70 -2.95
CA LEU A 126 8.88 -8.44 -3.44
C LEU A 126 10.06 -7.51 -3.75
N GLY A 127 9.80 -6.38 -4.42
CA GLY A 127 10.79 -5.35 -4.71
C GLY A 127 11.42 -4.78 -3.44
N PHE A 128 10.61 -4.48 -2.42
CA PHE A 128 11.09 -4.08 -1.10
C PHE A 128 12.03 -5.14 -0.52
N HIS A 129 11.66 -6.42 -0.55
CA HIS A 129 12.53 -7.50 -0.06
C HIS A 129 13.90 -7.51 -0.75
N TRP A 130 13.92 -7.33 -2.08
CA TRP A 130 15.16 -7.35 -2.86
C TRP A 130 16.02 -6.11 -2.59
N LEU A 131 15.41 -4.93 -2.57
CA LEU A 131 16.10 -3.67 -2.28
C LEU A 131 16.69 -3.66 -0.86
N ARG A 132 15.97 -4.20 0.13
CA ARG A 132 16.49 -4.37 1.50
C ARG A 132 17.72 -5.28 1.54
N ARG A 133 17.73 -6.37 0.77
CA ARG A 133 18.91 -7.26 0.66
C ARG A 133 20.08 -6.59 -0.06
N ALA A 134 19.80 -5.65 -0.96
CA ALA A 134 20.79 -4.82 -1.63
C ALA A 134 21.30 -3.64 -0.76
N GLY A 135 20.88 -3.54 0.51
CA GLY A 135 21.37 -2.53 1.46
C GLY A 135 20.60 -1.22 1.46
N TRP A 136 19.48 -1.10 0.74
CA TRP A 136 18.68 0.13 0.72
C TRP A 136 18.01 0.37 2.08
N GLY A 137 17.90 1.65 2.47
CA GLY A 137 17.14 2.07 3.64
C GLY A 137 15.66 1.68 3.53
N GLY A 138 15.05 1.29 4.65
CA GLY A 138 13.69 0.75 4.69
C GLY A 138 12.62 1.60 4.00
N PRO A 139 12.44 2.87 4.41
CA PRO A 139 11.45 3.77 3.81
C PRO A 139 11.67 3.99 2.31
N LEU A 140 12.93 4.22 1.89
CA LEU A 140 13.26 4.44 0.48
C LEU A 140 13.06 3.18 -0.38
N ALA A 141 13.40 2.01 0.15
CA ALA A 141 13.17 0.73 -0.53
C ALA A 141 11.67 0.51 -0.77
N LEU A 142 10.82 0.82 0.22
CA LEU A 142 9.37 0.67 0.09
C LEU A 142 8.80 1.68 -0.90
N ALA A 143 9.19 2.95 -0.79
CA ALA A 143 8.75 4.02 -1.68
C ALA A 143 9.10 3.76 -3.15
N ALA A 144 10.35 3.36 -3.43
CA ALA A 144 10.79 3.06 -4.78
C ALA A 144 10.05 1.84 -5.36
N ALA A 145 9.92 0.76 -4.59
CA ALA A 145 9.21 -0.44 -5.03
C ALA A 145 7.71 -0.17 -5.26
N TRP A 146 7.08 0.65 -4.41
CA TRP A 146 5.68 1.03 -4.53
C TRP A 146 5.43 1.90 -5.77
N ALA A 147 6.23 2.95 -5.97
CA ALA A 147 6.10 3.83 -7.12
C ALA A 147 6.31 3.08 -8.45
N LEU A 148 7.28 2.16 -8.50
CA LEU A 148 7.48 1.30 -9.67
C LEU A 148 6.28 0.37 -9.91
N ALA A 149 5.71 -0.21 -8.86
CA ALA A 149 4.52 -1.06 -8.97
C ALA A 149 3.30 -0.28 -9.46
N GLU A 150 3.09 0.94 -8.99
CA GLU A 150 2.04 1.82 -9.48
C GLU A 150 2.26 2.21 -10.93
N TRP A 151 3.50 2.54 -11.32
CA TRP A 151 3.85 2.82 -12.70
C TRP A 151 3.57 1.61 -13.59
N LEU A 152 4.01 0.41 -13.22
CA LEU A 152 3.72 -0.82 -13.96
C LEU A 152 2.22 -1.06 -14.09
N ARG A 153 1.47 -0.91 -12.99
CA ARG A 153 0.00 -1.06 -12.99
C ARG A 153 -0.70 -0.07 -13.92
N GLY A 154 -0.13 1.12 -14.10
CA GLY A 154 -0.65 2.14 -15.00
C GLY A 154 -0.30 1.95 -16.49
N HIS A 155 0.54 0.97 -16.85
CA HIS A 155 1.00 0.79 -18.23
C HIS A 155 0.86 -0.64 -18.78
N VAL A 156 0.99 -1.67 -17.93
CA VAL A 156 0.85 -3.07 -18.33
C VAL A 156 -0.58 -3.36 -18.78
N LEU A 157 -0.75 -4.06 -19.91
CA LEU A 157 -2.06 -4.43 -20.49
C LEU A 157 -3.00 -3.23 -20.66
N THR A 158 -2.50 -2.13 -21.24
CA THR A 158 -3.15 -0.82 -21.39
C THR A 158 -3.28 0.02 -20.12
N GLY A 159 -3.02 -0.58 -18.95
CA GLY A 159 -2.95 0.13 -17.68
C GLY A 159 -4.29 0.27 -16.95
N PHE A 160 -4.23 0.23 -15.63
CA PHE A 160 -5.35 0.55 -14.74
C PHE A 160 -4.84 1.38 -13.55
N PRO A 161 -4.46 2.67 -13.74
CA PRO A 161 -3.85 3.51 -12.71
C PRO A 161 -4.88 4.12 -11.72
N TRP A 162 -5.90 3.36 -11.32
CA TRP A 162 -6.91 3.86 -10.38
C TRP A 162 -6.38 3.90 -8.94
N ASN A 163 -6.81 4.87 -8.13
CA ASN A 163 -6.40 4.99 -6.72
C ASN A 163 -4.88 4.98 -6.50
N LEU A 164 -4.13 5.77 -7.26
CA LEU A 164 -2.71 6.01 -6.95
C LEU A 164 -2.60 6.72 -5.59
N VAL A 165 -1.60 6.35 -4.78
CA VAL A 165 -1.43 6.94 -3.44
C VAL A 165 -1.27 8.47 -3.51
N GLY A 166 -0.63 8.98 -4.56
CA GLY A 166 -0.51 10.42 -4.81
C GLY A 166 -1.84 11.17 -4.95
N TYR A 167 -2.95 10.48 -5.26
CA TYR A 167 -4.29 11.11 -5.29
C TYR A 167 -4.81 11.51 -3.91
N THR A 168 -4.15 11.11 -2.82
CA THR A 168 -4.49 11.59 -1.48
C THR A 168 -4.41 13.12 -1.36
N TRP A 169 -3.65 13.77 -2.24
CA TRP A 169 -3.40 15.21 -2.22
C TRP A 169 -4.37 16.03 -3.06
N VAL A 170 -5.38 15.42 -3.71
CA VAL A 170 -6.28 16.12 -4.65
C VAL A 170 -6.96 17.37 -4.05
N GLY A 171 -7.20 17.41 -2.75
CA GLY A 171 -7.75 18.59 -2.06
C GLY A 171 -6.73 19.65 -1.64
N TRP A 172 -5.42 19.42 -1.84
CA TRP A 172 -4.32 20.24 -1.31
C TRP A 172 -3.43 20.77 -2.45
N LEU A 173 -3.85 21.90 -3.01
CA LEU A 173 -3.23 22.49 -4.20
C LEU A 173 -1.71 22.71 -4.11
N PRO A 174 -1.12 23.18 -2.99
CA PRO A 174 0.33 23.39 -2.90
C PRO A 174 1.15 22.12 -3.16
N VAL A 175 0.66 20.95 -2.74
CA VAL A 175 1.33 19.67 -2.98
C VAL A 175 1.09 19.20 -4.42
N LEU A 176 -0.14 19.34 -4.92
CA LEU A 176 -0.51 18.94 -6.27
C LEU A 176 0.25 19.67 -7.36
N GLN A 177 0.62 20.94 -7.16
CA GLN A 177 1.38 21.70 -8.15
C GLN A 177 2.70 20.99 -8.50
N GLY A 178 3.30 20.26 -7.55
CA GLY A 178 4.50 19.45 -7.79
C GLY A 178 4.32 18.38 -8.88
N VAL A 179 3.10 17.88 -9.10
CA VAL A 179 2.80 16.88 -10.16
C VAL A 179 3.19 17.39 -11.54
N SER A 180 3.16 18.71 -11.79
CA SER A 180 3.63 19.29 -13.06
C SER A 180 5.10 19.04 -13.37
N VAL A 181 5.92 18.77 -12.34
CA VAL A 181 7.37 18.55 -12.46
C VAL A 181 7.70 17.06 -12.33
N ILE A 182 7.19 16.41 -11.29
CA ILE A 182 7.58 15.03 -10.94
C ILE A 182 6.57 13.96 -11.40
N GLY A 183 5.44 14.38 -11.96
CA GLY A 183 4.34 13.49 -12.31
C GLY A 183 3.67 12.83 -11.10
N ILE A 184 2.59 12.09 -11.36
CA ILE A 184 1.81 11.46 -10.29
C ILE A 184 2.54 10.30 -9.59
N TYR A 185 3.37 9.56 -10.33
CA TYR A 185 4.18 8.48 -9.76
C TYR A 185 5.31 9.01 -8.88
N GLY A 186 5.92 10.14 -9.26
CA GLY A 186 6.89 10.85 -8.42
C GLY A 186 6.25 11.36 -7.12
N LEU A 187 5.04 11.92 -7.20
CA LEU A 187 4.30 12.32 -6.01
C LEU A 187 3.96 11.11 -5.12
N SER A 188 3.62 9.96 -5.71
CA SER A 188 3.35 8.73 -4.97
C SER A 188 4.61 8.21 -4.26
N LEU A 189 5.77 8.26 -4.93
CA LEU A 189 7.07 7.94 -4.32
C LEU A 189 7.33 8.82 -3.09
N LEU A 190 7.22 10.14 -3.22
CA LEU A 190 7.46 11.07 -2.12
C LEU A 190 6.47 10.86 -0.97
N THR A 191 5.21 10.58 -1.28
CA THR A 191 4.16 10.34 -0.29
C THR A 191 4.45 9.09 0.53
N VAL A 192 4.80 7.97 -0.14
CA VAL A 192 5.12 6.71 0.56
C VAL A 192 6.40 6.85 1.37
N ALA A 193 7.42 7.54 0.85
CA ALA A 193 8.63 7.84 1.59
C ALA A 193 8.31 8.63 2.87
N ALA A 194 7.60 9.76 2.74
CA ALA A 194 7.22 10.61 3.87
C ALA A 194 6.33 9.90 4.90
N ALA A 195 5.44 9.02 4.46
CA ALA A 195 4.57 8.24 5.35
C ALA A 195 5.31 7.14 6.11
N THR A 196 6.48 6.69 5.62
CA THR A 196 7.23 5.53 6.18
C THR A 196 8.46 5.94 6.99
N LEU A 197 8.91 7.19 6.90
CA LEU A 197 10.08 7.73 7.60
C LEU A 197 9.94 7.76 9.13
#